data_AF-A0A9D4QD58-F1
#
_entry.id   AF-A0A9D4QD58-F1
#
_cell.length_a   1.000
_cell.length_b   1.000
_cell.length_c   1.000
_cell.angle_alpha   90.00
_cell.angle_beta   90.00
_cell.angle_gamma   90.00
#
_symmetry.space_group_name_H-M   'P 1'
#
loop_
_entity.id
_entity.type
_entity.pdbx_description
1 polymer ?
#
loop_
_entity_poly.entity_id
_entity_poly.type
_entity_poly.pdbx_seq_one_letter_code
_entity_poly.pdbx_strand_id
1 'polypeptide(L)'
;MKRRQDLSAHRRSEHPAPGAGGSGGRYECSFCGVTFAQRGHLSKHRLTHTGERPYACHICQRRFTQKTHMVEHIRIHTGERPYRCEECQATFTQKTHLVGHLRTHTGERPFKCSECGKAFSTSSSLSRHRFVAHSNQRAEEEPK
;
A
#
# COMPACT_ATOMS: atom_id res chain seq x y z
N MET A 1 -22.67 58.19 8.22
CA MET A 1 -22.21 59.46 7.59
C MET A 1 -20.85 59.17 6.95
N LYS A 2 -20.80 58.94 5.62
CA LYS A 2 -20.27 59.87 4.59
C LYS A 2 -18.84 60.43 4.83
N ARG A 3 -17.85 59.75 4.22
CA ARG A 3 -16.61 60.17 3.50
C ARG A 3 -15.81 58.86 3.22
N ARG A 4 -15.16 58.53 2.08
CA ARG A 4 -14.84 59.21 0.79
C ARG A 4 -13.95 60.46 0.93
N GLN A 5 -12.80 60.62 0.28
CA GLN A 5 -12.11 60.08 -0.93
C GLN A 5 -10.59 60.39 -0.77
N ASP A 6 -9.59 60.05 -1.60
CA ASP A 6 -9.37 59.21 -2.80
C ASP A 6 -7.84 58.93 -2.93
N LEU A 7 -7.45 58.00 -3.84
CA LEU A 7 -6.30 58.02 -4.81
C LEU A 7 -5.06 58.94 -4.56
N SER A 8 -3.80 58.61 -4.90
CA SER A 8 -3.20 57.42 -5.55
C SER A 8 -1.66 57.47 -5.64
N ALA A 9 -1.02 56.30 -5.56
CA ALA A 9 0.09 55.79 -6.40
C ALA A 9 1.58 56.27 -6.28
N HIS A 10 2.45 55.30 -6.57
CA HIS A 10 3.92 55.32 -6.81
C HIS A 10 4.81 55.56 -5.55
N ARG A 11 5.93 54.84 -5.37
CA ARG A 11 6.87 54.25 -6.34
C ARG A 11 7.36 52.84 -5.93
N ARG A 12 7.77 52.04 -6.93
CA ARG A 12 8.26 50.65 -6.78
C ARG A 12 9.67 50.61 -6.17
N SER A 13 9.93 49.58 -5.37
CA SER A 13 11.27 48.98 -5.21
C SER A 13 11.18 47.52 -5.63
N GLU A 14 11.61 47.26 -6.86
CA GLU A 14 11.70 45.91 -7.43
C GLU A 14 12.87 45.18 -6.77
N HIS A 15 12.61 44.10 -6.04
CA HIS A 15 13.64 43.13 -5.65
C HIS A 15 13.15 41.71 -6.00
N PRO A 16 14.06 40.84 -6.50
CA PRO A 16 13.69 39.85 -7.49
C PRO A 16 12.97 38.63 -6.91
N ALA A 17 12.13 38.02 -7.75
CA ALA A 17 11.54 36.73 -7.46
C ALA A 17 12.64 35.64 -7.31
N PRO A 18 12.56 34.74 -6.31
CA PRO A 18 13.33 33.52 -6.29
C PRO A 18 12.78 32.54 -7.34
N GLY A 19 13.20 32.74 -8.60
CA GLY A 19 12.97 31.77 -9.66
C GLY A 19 14.00 30.65 -9.59
N ALA A 20 13.59 29.46 -9.15
CA ALA A 20 14.14 28.15 -9.57
C ALA A 20 13.37 27.03 -8.86
N GLY A 21 12.89 26.06 -9.64
CA GLY A 21 12.03 24.98 -9.16
C GLY A 21 12.55 24.23 -7.94
N GLY A 22 11.77 24.24 -6.87
CA GLY A 22 11.82 23.24 -5.81
C GLY A 22 11.41 21.89 -6.38
N SER A 23 12.35 21.19 -7.00
CA SER A 23 12.15 19.85 -7.53
C SER A 23 11.85 18.90 -6.38
N GLY A 24 10.56 18.58 -6.20
CA GLY A 24 10.10 17.44 -5.41
C GLY A 24 10.60 16.15 -6.05
N GLY A 25 11.89 15.87 -5.86
CA GLY A 25 12.64 14.87 -6.60
C GLY A 25 12.00 13.50 -6.51
N ARG A 26 11.36 13.08 -7.60
CA ARG A 26 10.87 11.71 -7.74
C ARG A 26 12.07 10.77 -7.78
N TYR A 27 12.10 9.83 -6.84
CA TYR A 27 13.20 8.88 -6.70
C TYR A 27 12.96 7.71 -7.66
N GLU A 28 13.67 7.70 -8.79
CA GLU A 28 13.54 6.69 -9.83
C GLU A 28 14.36 5.43 -9.52
N CYS A 29 13.81 4.26 -9.87
CA CYS A 29 14.52 2.99 -9.79
C CYS A 29 15.31 2.71 -11.07
N SER A 30 16.64 2.69 -10.98
CA SER A 30 17.55 2.38 -12.09
C SER A 30 17.36 1.01 -12.74
N PHE A 31 16.64 0.08 -12.10
CA PHE A 31 16.38 -1.26 -12.63
C PHE A 31 15.08 -1.34 -13.47
N CYS A 32 14.13 -0.43 -13.29
CA CYS A 32 12.80 -0.56 -13.90
C CYS A 32 12.04 0.76 -14.14
N GLY A 33 12.68 1.92 -13.95
CA GLY A 33 12.08 3.25 -14.18
C GLY A 33 10.95 3.65 -13.21
N VAL A 34 10.56 2.79 -12.26
CA VAL A 34 9.48 3.11 -11.32
C VAL A 34 9.90 4.27 -10.40
N THR A 35 9.09 5.32 -10.38
CA THR A 35 9.34 6.53 -9.58
C THR A 35 8.61 6.50 -8.24
N PHE A 36 9.30 6.93 -7.18
CA PHE A 36 8.77 6.96 -5.82
C PHE A 36 8.79 8.38 -5.26
N ALA A 37 7.74 8.76 -4.51
CA ALA A 37 7.66 10.04 -3.83
C ALA A 37 8.67 10.20 -2.66
N GLN A 38 9.26 9.10 -2.19
CA GLN A 38 10.18 9.09 -1.04
C GLN A 38 11.37 8.17 -1.28
N ARG A 39 12.59 8.62 -0.93
CA ARG A 39 13.83 7.83 -1.06
C ARG A 39 13.74 6.51 -0.32
N GLY A 40 13.14 6.49 0.88
CA GLY A 40 12.96 5.27 1.67
C GLY A 40 12.05 4.22 0.99
N HIS A 41 11.13 4.63 0.11
CA HIS A 41 10.34 3.69 -0.70
C HIS A 41 11.17 3.11 -1.85
N LEU A 42 11.94 3.95 -2.56
CA LEU A 42 12.91 3.47 -3.55
C LEU A 42 13.92 2.50 -2.93
N SER A 43 14.52 2.83 -1.78
CA SER A 43 15.49 1.96 -1.09
C SER A 43 14.91 0.58 -0.75
N LYS A 44 13.65 0.53 -0.26
CA LYS A 44 12.95 -0.74 0.01
C LYS A 44 12.62 -1.49 -1.29
N HIS A 45 12.23 -0.77 -2.35
CA HIS A 45 11.93 -1.36 -3.65
C HIS A 45 13.17 -1.96 -4.31
N ARG A 46 14.35 -1.34 -4.22
CA ARG A 46 15.60 -1.90 -4.78
C ARG A 46 15.91 -3.32 -4.27
N LEU A 47 15.49 -3.66 -3.05
CA LEU A 47 15.62 -5.01 -2.49
C LEU A 47 14.81 -6.08 -3.24
N THR A 48 13.79 -5.70 -4.04
CA THR A 48 13.08 -6.66 -4.91
C THR A 48 13.86 -7.03 -6.16
N HIS A 49 14.85 -6.22 -6.55
CA HIS A 49 15.75 -6.50 -7.67
C HIS A 49 17.01 -7.23 -7.22
N THR A 50 17.62 -6.82 -6.10
CA THR A 50 18.84 -7.46 -5.58
C THR A 50 18.57 -8.75 -4.80
N GLY A 51 17.33 -9.03 -4.42
CA GLY A 51 16.96 -10.16 -3.58
C GLY A 51 17.44 -10.06 -2.12
N GLU A 52 18.10 -8.95 -1.75
CA GLU A 52 18.64 -8.74 -0.42
C GLU A 52 17.56 -8.76 0.66
N ARG A 53 17.84 -9.48 1.74
CA ARG A 53 16.95 -9.62 2.89
C ARG A 53 17.72 -9.29 4.18
N PRO A 54 17.83 -8.00 4.54
CA PRO A 54 18.67 -7.57 5.66
C PRO A 54 18.21 -8.10 7.02
N TYR A 55 16.91 -8.35 7.20
CA TYR A 55 16.33 -8.69 8.50
C TYR A 55 16.18 -10.20 8.67
N ALA A 56 16.96 -10.81 9.55
CA ALA A 56 16.84 -12.23 9.90
C ALA A 56 15.98 -12.44 11.15
N CYS A 57 15.19 -13.51 11.17
CA CYS A 57 14.52 -14.00 12.37
C CYS A 57 15.55 -14.69 13.27
N HIS A 58 15.73 -14.23 14.52
CA HIS A 58 16.71 -14.83 15.44
C HIS A 58 16.38 -16.27 15.88
N ILE A 59 15.15 -16.74 15.63
CA ILE A 59 14.68 -18.08 16.04
C ILE A 59 14.92 -19.12 14.95
N CYS A 60 14.60 -18.81 13.69
CA CYS A 60 14.70 -19.77 12.57
C CYS A 60 15.55 -19.28 11.37
N GLN A 61 16.27 -18.18 11.52
CA GLN A 61 17.14 -17.55 10.52
C GLN A 61 16.48 -17.16 9.18
N ARG A 62 15.15 -17.32 9.05
CA ARG A 62 14.38 -16.85 7.90
C ARG A 62 14.57 -15.34 7.69
N ARG A 63 14.88 -14.93 6.46
CA ARG A 63 15.23 -13.55 6.12
C ARG A 63 14.09 -12.80 5.42
N PHE A 64 14.00 -11.50 5.67
CA PHE A 64 12.95 -10.58 5.20
C PHE A 64 13.53 -9.29 4.61
N THR A 65 12.82 -8.70 3.66
CA THR A 65 13.16 -7.38 3.06
C THR A 65 12.77 -6.21 3.95
N GLN A 66 11.87 -6.41 4.93
CA GLN A 66 11.38 -5.35 5.83
C GLN A 66 11.37 -5.81 7.29
N LYS A 67 11.79 -4.93 8.21
CA LYS A 67 11.80 -5.18 9.66
C LYS A 67 10.42 -5.52 10.21
N THR A 68 9.38 -4.84 9.73
CA THR A 68 7.97 -5.05 10.12
C THR A 68 7.51 -6.49 9.87
N HIS A 69 7.78 -7.03 8.68
CA HIS A 69 7.44 -8.41 8.33
C HIS A 69 8.24 -9.44 9.15
N MET A 70 9.49 -9.13 9.51
CA MET A 70 10.30 -9.98 10.40
C MET A 70 9.72 -10.00 11.83
N VAL A 71 9.37 -8.85 12.40
CA VAL A 71 8.74 -8.76 13.73
C VAL A 71 7.37 -9.44 13.75
N GLU A 72 6.57 -9.26 12.70
CA GLU A 72 5.30 -9.97 12.53
C GLU A 72 5.47 -11.48 12.41
N HIS A 73 6.53 -11.95 11.73
CA HIS A 73 6.88 -13.37 11.66
C HIS A 73 7.31 -13.95 13.02
N ILE A 74 8.01 -13.18 13.87
CA ILE A 74 8.40 -13.63 15.22
C ILE A 74 7.18 -14.08 16.05
N ARG A 75 6.01 -13.45 15.84
CA ARG A 75 4.75 -13.84 16.49
C ARG A 75 4.30 -15.28 16.22
N ILE A 76 4.78 -15.90 15.14
CA ILE A 76 4.51 -17.32 14.84
C ILE A 76 5.24 -18.23 15.83
N HIS A 77 6.42 -17.81 16.32
CA HIS A 77 7.21 -18.54 17.31
C HIS A 77 6.78 -18.23 18.74
N THR A 78 6.44 -16.97 19.05
CA THR A 78 6.02 -16.56 20.40
C THR A 78 4.55 -16.81 20.71
N GLY A 79 3.72 -17.06 19.68
CA GLY A 79 2.27 -17.19 19.82
C GLY A 79 1.53 -15.87 20.05
N GLU A 80 2.21 -14.72 20.00
CA GLU A 80 1.61 -13.40 20.24
C GLU A 80 0.48 -13.07 19.24
N ARG A 81 -0.73 -12.84 19.75
CA ARG A 81 -1.91 -12.47 18.98
C ARG A 81 -2.50 -11.15 19.50
N PRO A 82 -1.82 -10.01 19.31
CA PRO A 82 -2.15 -8.75 19.98
C PRO A 82 -3.45 -8.09 19.49
N TYR A 83 -4.04 -8.55 18.40
CA TYR A 83 -5.26 -7.98 17.85
C TYR A 83 -6.47 -8.85 18.23
N ARG A 84 -7.30 -8.36 19.15
CA ARG A 84 -8.49 -9.08 19.68
C ARG A 84 -9.76 -8.54 19.04
N CYS A 85 -10.70 -9.42 18.70
CA CYS A 85 -12.07 -9.07 18.39
C CYS A 85 -12.86 -8.95 19.69
N GLU A 86 -13.50 -7.81 19.92
CA GLU A 86 -14.26 -7.56 21.15
C GLU A 86 -15.62 -8.26 21.16
N GLU A 87 -16.18 -8.58 19.98
CA GLU A 87 -17.47 -9.26 19.85
C GLU A 87 -17.40 -10.76 20.18
N CYS A 88 -16.38 -11.48 19.70
CA CYS A 88 -16.26 -12.94 19.85
C CYS A 88 -14.95 -13.42 20.50
N GLN A 89 -14.12 -12.49 21.01
CA GLN A 89 -12.85 -12.77 21.70
C GLN A 89 -11.75 -13.45 20.86
N ALA A 90 -11.99 -13.69 19.56
CA ALA A 90 -10.99 -14.22 18.65
C ALA A 90 -9.77 -13.30 18.52
N THR A 91 -8.56 -13.86 18.58
CA THR A 91 -7.30 -13.09 18.52
C THR A 91 -6.53 -13.35 17.23
N PHE A 92 -5.75 -12.37 16.76
CA PHE A 92 -5.05 -12.40 15.48
C PHE A 92 -3.61 -11.87 15.61
N THR A 93 -2.71 -12.42 14.80
CA THR A 93 -1.30 -11.97 14.71
C THR A 93 -1.14 -10.67 13.92
N GLN A 94 -2.12 -10.31 13.09
CA GLN A 94 -2.11 -9.13 12.20
C GLN A 94 -3.42 -8.33 12.28
N LYS A 95 -3.34 -7.00 12.19
CA LYS A 95 -4.51 -6.09 12.21
C LYS A 95 -5.42 -6.29 10.99
N THR A 96 -4.83 -6.55 9.83
CA THR A 96 -5.52 -6.86 8.57
C THR A 96 -6.42 -8.08 8.69
N HIS A 97 -5.97 -9.12 9.41
CA HIS A 97 -6.78 -10.32 9.66
C HIS A 97 -7.94 -10.03 10.60
N LEU A 98 -7.75 -9.23 11.66
CA LEU A 98 -8.85 -8.77 12.51
C LEU A 98 -9.89 -7.96 11.69
N VAL A 99 -9.46 -6.99 10.90
CA VAL A 99 -10.38 -6.19 10.06
C VAL A 99 -11.12 -7.04 9.03
N GLY A 100 -10.45 -8.04 8.43
CA GLY A 100 -11.10 -9.02 7.55
C GLY A 100 -12.09 -9.93 8.27
N HIS A 101 -11.82 -10.27 9.53
CA HIS A 101 -12.70 -11.05 10.40
C HIS A 101 -13.92 -10.26 10.87
N LEU A 102 -13.82 -8.97 11.20
CA LEU A 102 -14.99 -8.18 11.63
C LEU A 102 -16.12 -8.17 10.56
N ARG A 103 -15.78 -8.37 9.29
CA ARG A 103 -16.76 -8.55 8.20
C ARG A 103 -17.59 -9.84 8.30
N THR A 104 -17.20 -10.82 9.12
CA THR A 104 -18.06 -11.98 9.41
C THR A 104 -19.19 -11.64 10.37
N HIS A 105 -19.04 -10.58 11.17
CA HIS A 105 -20.10 -10.06 12.05
C HIS A 105 -21.01 -9.08 11.30
N THR A 106 -20.42 -8.13 10.54
CA THR A 106 -21.20 -7.13 9.78
C THR A 106 -21.80 -7.65 8.46
N GLY A 107 -21.33 -8.79 7.95
CA GLY A 107 -21.72 -9.32 6.65
C GLY A 107 -21.15 -8.56 5.44
N GLU A 108 -20.25 -7.60 5.64
CA GLU A 108 -19.68 -6.78 4.56
C GLU A 108 -18.91 -7.59 3.50
N ARG A 109 -19.24 -7.39 2.23
CA ARG A 109 -18.60 -8.04 1.08
C ARG A 109 -18.15 -7.02 0.02
N PRO A 110 -17.12 -6.20 0.30
CA PRO A 110 -16.73 -5.11 -0.59
C PRO A 110 -16.07 -5.57 -1.90
N PHE A 111 -15.56 -6.80 -1.98
CA PHE A 111 -14.85 -7.30 -3.16
C PHE A 111 -15.80 -8.01 -4.12
N LYS A 112 -16.34 -7.30 -5.12
CA LYS A 112 -17.22 -7.87 -6.15
C LYS A 112 -16.43 -8.45 -7.34
N CYS A 113 -16.83 -9.63 -7.81
CA CYS A 113 -16.39 -10.18 -9.08
C CYS A 113 -17.06 -9.43 -10.23
N SER A 114 -16.26 -8.86 -11.15
CA SER A 114 -16.79 -8.13 -12.31
C SER A 114 -17.46 -9.04 -13.34
N GLU A 115 -17.18 -10.35 -13.30
CA GLU A 115 -17.60 -11.30 -14.34
C GLU A 115 -18.92 -12.01 -13.99
N CYS A 116 -19.20 -12.23 -12.70
CA CYS A 116 -20.45 -12.87 -12.25
C CYS A 116 -21.15 -12.16 -11.08
N GLY A 117 -20.72 -10.95 -10.70
CA GLY A 117 -21.30 -10.15 -9.63
C GLY A 117 -21.09 -10.65 -8.20
N LYS A 118 -20.64 -11.90 -8.00
CA LYS A 118 -20.43 -12.51 -6.68
C LYS A 118 -19.50 -11.68 -5.81
N ALA A 119 -19.95 -11.35 -4.60
CA ALA A 119 -19.22 -10.52 -3.65
C ALA A 119 -18.46 -11.35 -2.60
N PHE A 120 -17.34 -10.85 -2.08
CA PHE A 120 -16.48 -11.52 -1.10
C PHE A 120 -16.03 -10.56 0.00
N SER A 121 -15.80 -11.08 1.21
CA SER A 121 -15.33 -10.31 2.37
C SER A 121 -13.82 -9.99 2.34
N THR A 122 -13.04 -10.75 1.55
CA THR A 122 -11.60 -10.55 1.36
C THR A 122 -11.20 -10.61 -0.12
N SER A 123 -10.18 -9.84 -0.49
CA SER A 123 -9.63 -9.81 -1.85
C SER A 123 -9.09 -11.17 -2.27
N SER A 124 -8.38 -11.87 -1.40
CA SER A 124 -7.83 -13.21 -1.68
C SER A 124 -8.92 -14.24 -2.01
N SER A 125 -10.10 -14.13 -1.39
CA SER A 125 -11.24 -15.00 -1.72
C SER A 125 -11.79 -14.69 -3.12
N LEU A 126 -11.87 -13.41 -3.50
CA LEU A 126 -12.22 -13.00 -4.86
C LEU A 126 -11.17 -13.47 -5.87
N SER A 127 -9.87 -13.28 -5.61
CA SER A 127 -8.79 -13.72 -6.51
C SER A 127 -8.83 -15.24 -6.74
N ARG A 128 -9.00 -16.04 -5.67
CA ARG A 128 -9.18 -17.49 -5.78
C ARG A 128 -10.44 -17.86 -6.55
N HIS A 129 -11.56 -17.17 -6.32
CA HIS A 129 -12.79 -17.40 -7.07
C HIS A 129 -12.60 -17.13 -8.57
N ARG A 130 -11.96 -16.03 -8.97
CA ARG A 130 -11.68 -15.74 -10.39
C ARG A 130 -10.76 -16.79 -11.00
N PHE A 131 -9.71 -17.20 -10.27
CA PHE A 131 -8.81 -18.26 -10.72
C PHE A 131 -9.46 -19.65 -10.84
N VAL A 132 -10.52 -19.98 -10.09
CA VAL A 132 -11.15 -21.31 -10.15
C VAL A 132 -12.41 -21.33 -11.02
N ALA A 133 -13.17 -20.24 -11.06
CA ALA A 133 -14.46 -20.18 -11.75
C ALA A 133 -14.43 -19.46 -13.10
N HIS A 134 -13.35 -18.72 -13.39
CA HIS A 134 -13.23 -17.87 -14.59
C HIS A 134 -11.87 -17.98 -15.29
N SER A 135 -11.02 -18.94 -14.92
CA SER A 135 -9.79 -19.27 -15.64
C SER A 135 -10.04 -20.07 -16.91
N ASN A 136 -10.89 -19.55 -17.81
CA ASN A 136 -10.97 -20.11 -19.16
C ASN A 136 -9.70 -19.72 -19.91
N GLN A 137 -8.98 -20.74 -20.40
CA GLN A 137 -7.73 -20.57 -21.13
C GLN A 137 -7.99 -19.82 -22.44
N ARG A 138 -7.31 -18.68 -22.65
CA ARG A 138 -7.08 -18.13 -23.99
C ARG A 138 -5.69 -18.56 -24.42
N ALA A 139 -5.59 -19.72 -25.06
CA ALA A 139 -4.35 -20.28 -25.56
C ALA A 139 -4.53 -21.12 -26.85
N GLU A 140 -5.59 -20.86 -27.62
CA GLU A 140 -5.70 -21.30 -29.02
C GLU A 140 -6.36 -20.17 -29.81
N GLU A 141 -5.54 -19.37 -30.50
CA GLU A 141 -5.79 -18.72 -31.80
C GLU A 141 -4.45 -18.11 -32.27
N GLU A 142 -3.63 -18.91 -32.97
CA GLU A 142 -2.63 -18.37 -33.90
C GLU A 142 -3.01 -18.85 -35.31
N PRO A 143 -3.56 -17.98 -36.18
CA PRO A 143 -3.92 -18.35 -37.54
C PRO A 143 -2.92 -17.83 -38.59
N LYS A 144 -2.35 -18.80 -39.34
CA LYS A 144 -1.55 -18.70 -40.59
C LYS A 144 -0.07 -18.39 -40.48
#